data_AF-A0A1E3M6S6-F1
#
_entry.id   AF-A0A1E3M6S6-F1
#
_cell.length_a   1.000
_cell.length_b   1.000
_cell.length_c   1.000
_cell.angle_alpha   90.00
_cell.angle_beta   90.00
_cell.angle_gamma   90.00
#
_symmetry.space_group_name_H-M   'P 1'
#
loop_
_entity.id
_entity.type
_entity.pdbx_description
1 polymer ?
#
loop_
_entity_poly.entity_id
_entity_poly.type
_entity_poly.pdbx_seq_one_letter_code
_entity_poly.pdbx_strand_id
1 'polypeptide(L)'
;MNHLNYLWALIGANSGQLQTLLAVIGLIFAVIAALYAKKQIKLSQDQRLFELKLSILSAAYECKDLIYEIKHKNNALKSEFSKMLQAQNLTLEDKLDGFDYNYHEYFKKQLDLLTTPEQVINELITGLSDEKQNPSLEELERYLKHLTTSKGRIYYAHNGYLRRIEELKQKNDIFSQLKYPHS
;
A
#
# COMPACT_ATOMS: atom_id res chain seq x y z
N MET A 1 69.38 -14.74 36.28
CA MET A 1 68.63 -14.35 35.06
C MET A 1 67.18 -14.17 35.47
N ASN A 2 66.59 -12.97 35.36
CA ASN A 2 65.22 -12.73 35.83
C ASN A 2 64.22 -13.60 35.06
N HIS A 3 63.17 -14.05 35.73
CA HIS A 3 62.13 -14.92 35.16
C HIS A 3 61.53 -14.33 33.87
N LEU A 4 61.41 -13.00 33.81
CA LEU A 4 60.98 -12.27 32.62
C LEU A 4 61.93 -12.43 31.43
N ASN A 5 63.24 -12.38 31.66
CA ASN A 5 64.25 -12.50 30.60
C ASN A 5 64.31 -13.92 30.03
N TYR A 6 64.03 -14.92 30.88
CA TYR A 6 63.92 -16.32 30.46
C TYR A 6 62.66 -16.55 29.61
N LEU A 7 61.51 -16.00 30.02
CA LEU A 7 60.27 -16.02 29.24
C LEU A 7 60.42 -15.30 27.90
N TRP A 8 61.12 -14.16 27.88
CA TRP A 8 61.35 -13.39 26.66
C TRP A 8 62.28 -14.11 25.68
N ALA A 9 63.30 -14.80 26.18
CA ALA A 9 64.16 -15.65 25.37
C ALA A 9 63.39 -16.85 24.78
N LEU A 10 62.49 -17.47 25.57
CA LEU A 10 61.62 -18.55 25.11
C LEU A 10 60.59 -18.11 24.06
N ILE A 11 59.97 -16.95 24.24
CA ILE A 11 59.05 -16.36 23.26
C ILE A 11 59.79 -15.96 21.99
N GLY A 12 60.99 -15.37 22.11
CA GLY A 12 61.83 -15.03 20.97
C GLY A 12 62.25 -16.25 20.15
N ALA A 13 62.70 -17.32 20.83
CA ALA A 13 63.12 -18.57 20.19
C ALA A 13 61.97 -19.30 19.46
N ASN A 14 60.73 -19.14 19.93
CA ASN A 14 59.53 -19.77 19.34
C ASN A 14 58.60 -18.77 18.63
N SER A 15 59.08 -17.56 18.35
CA SER A 15 58.27 -16.43 17.86
C SER A 15 57.53 -16.74 16.56
N GLY A 16 58.18 -17.43 15.61
CA GLY A 16 57.55 -17.86 14.35
C GLY A 16 56.42 -18.88 14.56
N GLN A 17 56.55 -19.79 15.54
CA GLN A 17 55.49 -20.75 15.88
C GLN A 17 54.31 -20.04 16.55
N LEU A 18 54.58 -19.10 17.46
CA LEU A 18 53.56 -18.26 18.09
C LEU A 18 52.81 -17.39 17.07
N GLN A 19 53.53 -16.79 16.12
CA GLN A 19 52.94 -16.01 15.04
C GLN A 19 52.05 -16.88 14.14
N THR A 20 52.49 -18.09 13.80
CA THR A 20 51.71 -19.06 13.02
C THR A 20 50.45 -19.47 13.77
N LEU A 21 50.56 -19.76 15.06
CA LEU A 21 49.41 -20.13 15.91
C LEU A 21 48.39 -18.99 16.00
N LEU A 22 48.84 -17.76 16.21
CA LEU A 22 47.98 -16.57 16.20
C LEU A 22 47.34 -16.33 14.83
N ALA A 23 48.07 -16.55 13.74
CA ALA A 23 47.53 -16.42 12.39
C ALA A 23 46.44 -17.47 12.10
N VAL A 24 46.64 -18.72 12.54
CA VAL A 24 45.62 -19.78 12.42
C VAL A 24 44.37 -19.43 13.25
N ILE A 25 44.54 -18.97 14.48
CA ILE A 25 43.44 -18.51 15.32
C ILE A 25 42.69 -17.34 14.65
N GLY A 26 43.42 -16.36 14.11
CA GLY A 26 42.86 -15.25 13.36
C GLY A 26 42.08 -15.70 12.12
N LEU A 27 42.57 -16.70 11.39
CA LEU A 27 41.89 -17.26 10.23
C LEU A 27 40.61 -18.00 10.62
N ILE A 28 40.63 -18.75 11.72
CA ILE A 28 39.42 -19.40 12.27
C ILE A 28 38.36 -18.34 12.60
N PHE A 29 38.75 -17.26 13.31
CA PHE A 29 37.84 -16.16 13.60
C PHE A 29 37.32 -15.46 12.36
N ALA A 30 38.16 -15.25 11.34
CA ALA A 30 37.74 -14.65 10.07
C ALA A 30 36.70 -15.51 9.34
N VAL A 31 36.89 -16.84 9.30
CA VAL A 31 35.92 -17.77 8.72
C VAL A 31 34.59 -17.74 9.48
N ILE A 32 34.65 -17.76 10.82
CA ILE A 32 33.45 -17.64 11.66
C ILE A 32 32.73 -16.32 11.36
N ALA A 33 33.45 -15.19 11.36
CA ALA A 33 32.89 -13.89 11.06
C ALA A 33 32.23 -13.84 9.68
N ALA A 34 32.85 -14.43 8.65
CA ALA A 34 32.28 -14.51 7.30
C ALA A 34 30.97 -15.33 7.27
N LEU A 35 30.90 -16.45 7.99
CA LEU A 35 29.68 -17.27 8.10
C LEU A 35 28.55 -16.51 8.82
N TYR A 36 28.87 -15.81 9.91
CA TYR A 36 27.91 -14.98 10.63
C TYR A 36 27.41 -13.81 9.78
N ALA A 37 28.31 -13.12 9.06
CA ALA A 37 27.94 -12.06 8.13
C ALA A 37 26.97 -12.56 7.05
N LYS A 38 27.26 -13.72 6.45
CA LYS A 38 26.35 -14.35 5.46
C LYS A 38 24.98 -14.65 6.05
N LYS A 39 24.92 -15.18 7.29
CA LYS A 39 23.67 -15.46 7.99
C LYS A 39 22.89 -14.17 8.28
N GLN A 40 23.58 -13.11 8.69
CA GLN A 40 22.97 -11.82 9.01
C GLN A 40 22.40 -11.13 7.76
N ILE A 41 23.12 -11.19 6.63
CA ILE A 41 22.62 -10.66 5.35
C ILE A 41 21.33 -11.39 4.94
N LYS A 42 21.31 -12.72 5.02
CA LYS A 42 20.12 -13.50 4.69
C LYS A 42 18.94 -13.12 5.58
N LEU A 43 19.16 -13.05 6.90
CA LEU A 43 18.12 -12.69 7.86
C LEU A 43 17.56 -11.27 7.59
N SER A 44 18.44 -10.32 7.25
CA SER A 44 18.03 -8.96 6.90
C SER A 44 17.20 -8.91 5.62
N GLN A 45 17.55 -9.72 4.61
CA GLN A 45 16.76 -9.83 3.38
C GLN A 45 15.39 -10.44 3.63
N ASP A 46 15.33 -11.53 4.41
CA ASP A 46 14.07 -12.21 4.77
C ASP A 46 13.14 -11.25 5.55
N GLN A 47 13.69 -10.48 6.50
CA GLN A 47 12.95 -9.47 7.25
C GLN A 47 12.40 -8.37 6.33
N ARG A 48 13.23 -7.81 5.44
CA ARG A 48 12.79 -6.78 4.50
C ARG A 48 11.69 -7.28 3.57
N LEU A 49 11.79 -8.54 3.12
CA LEU A 49 10.77 -9.17 2.29
C LEU A 49 9.45 -9.31 3.04
N PHE A 50 9.49 -9.73 4.31
CA PHE A 50 8.32 -9.80 5.17
C PHE A 50 7.67 -8.42 5.37
N GLU A 51 8.45 -7.40 5.70
CA GLU A 51 7.98 -6.02 5.90
C GLU A 51 7.35 -5.44 4.63
N LEU A 52 7.94 -5.70 3.46
CA LEU A 52 7.37 -5.30 2.17
C LEU A 52 6.04 -6.02 1.89
N LYS A 53 5.96 -7.35 2.09
CA LYS A 53 4.70 -8.10 1.95
C LYS A 53 3.61 -7.51 2.84
N LEU A 54 3.93 -7.26 4.10
CA LEU A 54 2.99 -6.66 5.06
C LEU A 54 2.51 -5.28 4.62
N SER A 55 3.44 -4.42 4.16
CA SER A 55 3.13 -3.06 3.71
C SER A 55 2.22 -3.04 2.49
N ILE A 56 2.47 -3.94 1.53
CA ILE A 56 1.64 -4.07 0.32
C ILE A 56 0.25 -4.59 0.69
N LEU A 57 0.16 -5.63 1.54
CA LEU A 57 -1.12 -6.16 2.00
C LEU A 57 -1.93 -5.09 2.73
N SER A 58 -1.32 -4.37 3.67
CA SER A 58 -1.98 -3.27 4.39
C SER A 58 -2.51 -2.21 3.43
N ALA A 59 -1.70 -1.76 2.47
CA ALA A 59 -2.13 -0.78 1.48
C ALA A 59 -3.24 -1.32 0.54
N ALA A 60 -3.22 -2.62 0.23
CA ALA A 60 -4.22 -3.25 -0.63
C ALA A 60 -5.58 -3.34 0.09
N TYR A 61 -5.59 -3.73 1.36
CA TYR A 61 -6.81 -3.70 2.19
C TYR A 61 -7.38 -2.29 2.31
N GLU A 62 -6.55 -1.28 2.58
CA GLU A 62 -7.04 0.11 2.60
C GLU A 62 -7.64 0.54 1.25
N CYS A 63 -7.06 0.14 0.11
CA CYS A 63 -7.64 0.43 -1.20
C CYS A 63 -9.00 -0.28 -1.38
N LYS A 64 -9.12 -1.52 -0.91
CA LYS A 64 -10.37 -2.28 -0.94
C LYS A 64 -11.47 -1.57 -0.15
N ASP A 65 -11.15 -1.10 1.05
CA ASP A 65 -12.10 -0.36 1.90
C ASP A 65 -12.52 0.96 1.24
N LEU A 66 -11.56 1.71 0.67
CA LEU A 66 -11.88 2.94 -0.06
C LEU A 66 -12.78 2.69 -1.28
N ILE A 67 -12.55 1.62 -2.04
CA ILE A 67 -13.42 1.25 -3.16
C ILE A 67 -14.84 0.95 -2.67
N TYR A 68 -14.96 0.19 -1.57
CA TYR A 68 -16.25 -0.10 -0.95
C TYR A 68 -16.98 1.18 -0.52
N GLU A 69 -16.26 2.12 0.12
CA GLU A 69 -16.81 3.41 0.51
C GLU A 69 -17.25 4.25 -0.69
N ILE A 70 -16.47 4.28 -1.77
CA ILE A 70 -16.85 4.99 -3.00
C ILE A 70 -18.15 4.42 -3.56
N LYS A 71 -18.31 3.09 -3.61
CA LYS A 71 -19.55 2.45 -4.08
C LYS A 71 -20.75 2.90 -3.26
N HIS A 72 -20.62 2.94 -1.93
CA HIS A 72 -21.68 3.39 -1.04
C HIS A 72 -21.98 4.90 -1.24
N LYS A 73 -20.94 5.73 -1.34
CA LYS A 73 -21.07 7.18 -1.54
C LYS A 73 -21.66 7.54 -2.90
N ASN A 74 -21.44 6.73 -3.93
CA ASN A 74 -22.09 6.92 -5.23
C ASN A 74 -23.62 6.80 -5.11
N ASN A 75 -24.12 5.88 -4.29
CA ASN A 75 -25.56 5.77 -4.04
C ASN A 75 -26.11 6.99 -3.31
N ALA A 76 -25.39 7.50 -2.30
CA ALA A 76 -25.76 8.74 -1.62
C ALA A 76 -25.75 9.94 -2.57
N LEU A 77 -24.73 10.05 -3.42
CA LEU A 77 -24.63 11.09 -4.44
C LEU A 77 -25.80 11.04 -5.42
N LYS A 78 -26.14 9.84 -5.91
CA LYS A 78 -27.28 9.61 -6.80
C LYS A 78 -28.61 10.04 -6.15
N SER A 79 -28.78 9.76 -4.85
CA SER A 79 -29.97 10.17 -4.11
C SER A 79 -30.10 11.70 -4.01
N GLU A 80 -29.02 12.40 -3.63
CA GLU A 80 -29.03 13.87 -3.55
C GLU A 80 -29.21 14.52 -4.92
N PHE A 81 -28.59 13.95 -5.95
CA PHE A 81 -28.77 14.41 -7.32
C PHE A 81 -30.21 14.23 -7.82
N SER A 82 -30.87 13.12 -7.44
CA SER A 82 -32.29 12.89 -7.78
C SER A 82 -33.20 13.98 -7.19
N LYS A 83 -32.93 14.48 -5.99
CA LYS A 83 -33.69 15.59 -5.38
C LYS A 83 -33.51 16.89 -6.17
N MET A 84 -32.28 17.17 -6.61
CA MET A 84 -31.98 18.32 -7.46
C MET A 84 -32.72 18.24 -8.79
N LEU A 85 -32.75 17.06 -9.43
CA LEU A 85 -33.49 16.86 -10.68
C LEU A 85 -35.00 17.07 -10.48
N GLN A 86 -35.57 16.55 -9.39
CA GLN A 86 -36.99 16.75 -9.07
C GLN A 86 -37.35 18.23 -8.89
N ALA A 87 -36.43 19.05 -8.36
CA ALA A 87 -36.63 20.50 -8.29
C ALA A 87 -36.75 21.17 -9.67
N GLN A 88 -36.23 20.52 -10.72
CA GLN A 88 -36.29 20.94 -12.12
C GLN A 88 -37.34 20.17 -12.93
N ASN A 89 -38.22 19.41 -12.28
CA ASN A 89 -39.19 18.49 -12.91
C ASN A 89 -38.54 17.42 -13.82
N LEU A 90 -37.30 17.03 -13.50
CA LEU A 90 -36.57 15.94 -14.13
C LEU A 90 -36.46 14.74 -13.18
N THR A 91 -36.10 13.60 -13.74
CA THR A 91 -35.94 12.30 -13.08
C THR A 91 -34.62 11.66 -13.51
N LEU A 92 -34.21 10.60 -12.81
CA LEU A 92 -33.00 9.86 -13.19
C LEU A 92 -33.12 9.10 -14.52
N GLU A 93 -34.35 8.91 -15.02
CA GLU A 93 -34.63 8.24 -16.29
C GLU A 93 -34.51 9.18 -17.49
N ASP A 94 -34.49 10.50 -17.25
CA ASP A 94 -34.30 11.49 -18.30
C ASP A 94 -32.88 11.40 -18.90
N LYS A 95 -32.81 11.65 -20.21
CA LYS A 95 -31.54 11.62 -20.94
C LYS A 95 -30.61 12.73 -20.46
N LEU A 96 -29.33 12.40 -20.39
CA LEU A 96 -28.29 13.40 -20.21
C LEU A 96 -28.13 14.17 -21.52
N ASP A 97 -28.10 15.51 -21.44
CA ASP A 97 -28.01 16.35 -22.63
C ASP A 97 -26.73 16.06 -23.44
N GLY A 98 -26.88 15.82 -24.74
CA GLY A 98 -25.79 15.41 -25.64
C GLY A 98 -25.31 13.97 -25.53
N PHE A 99 -25.99 13.09 -24.76
CA PHE A 99 -25.63 11.68 -24.64
C PHE A 99 -26.81 10.72 -24.86
N ASP A 100 -26.49 9.51 -25.30
CA ASP A 100 -27.49 8.46 -25.56
C ASP A 100 -27.94 7.68 -24.31
N TYR A 101 -27.45 8.06 -23.13
CA TYR A 101 -27.74 7.39 -21.86
C TYR A 101 -28.38 8.33 -20.84
N ASN A 102 -29.10 7.75 -19.87
CA ASN A 102 -29.77 8.52 -18.81
C ASN A 102 -28.88 8.74 -17.57
N TYR A 103 -29.35 9.55 -16.61
CA TYR A 103 -28.61 9.82 -15.39
C TYR A 103 -28.37 8.56 -14.54
N HIS A 104 -29.31 7.61 -14.53
CA HIS A 104 -29.12 6.33 -13.83
C HIS A 104 -27.94 5.54 -14.40
N GLU A 105 -27.86 5.43 -15.72
CA GLU A 105 -26.77 4.77 -16.44
C GLU A 105 -25.44 5.48 -16.26
N TYR A 106 -25.43 6.81 -16.19
CA TYR A 106 -24.23 7.58 -15.87
C TYR A 106 -23.62 7.14 -14.54
N PHE A 107 -24.41 7.10 -13.46
CA PHE A 107 -23.92 6.68 -12.14
C PHE A 107 -23.48 5.21 -12.12
N LYS A 108 -24.13 4.34 -12.91
CA LYS A 108 -23.71 2.94 -13.06
C LYS A 108 -22.35 2.83 -13.75
N LYS A 109 -22.16 3.54 -14.87
CA LYS A 109 -20.88 3.58 -15.60
C LYS A 109 -19.73 4.03 -14.71
N GLN A 110 -19.95 4.99 -13.81
CA GLN A 110 -18.92 5.41 -12.85
C GLN A 110 -18.53 4.29 -11.86
N LEU A 111 -19.47 3.45 -11.45
CA LEU A 111 -19.18 2.29 -10.59
C LEU A 111 -18.47 1.18 -11.36
N ASP A 112 -18.83 0.95 -12.61
CA ASP A 112 -18.22 -0.09 -13.45
C ASP A 112 -16.70 0.15 -13.64
N LEU A 113 -16.25 1.41 -13.58
CA LEU A 113 -14.82 1.76 -13.59
C LEU A 113 -14.05 1.22 -12.38
N LEU A 114 -14.73 0.86 -11.28
CA LEU A 114 -14.11 0.31 -10.06
C LEU A 114 -13.96 -1.21 -10.10
N THR A 115 -14.62 -1.90 -11.03
CA THR A 115 -14.60 -3.37 -11.11
C THR A 115 -13.19 -3.91 -11.34
N THR A 116 -12.46 -3.36 -12.31
CA THR A 116 -11.08 -3.80 -12.59
C THR A 116 -10.12 -3.49 -11.44
N PRO A 117 -10.07 -2.27 -10.86
CA PRO A 117 -9.27 -2.00 -9.67
C PRO A 117 -9.54 -2.96 -8.51
N GLU A 118 -10.82 -3.26 -8.24
CA GLU A 118 -11.21 -4.19 -7.19
C GLU A 118 -10.74 -5.62 -7.44
N GLN A 119 -10.87 -6.11 -8.69
CA GLN A 119 -10.35 -7.42 -9.09
C GLN A 119 -8.84 -7.51 -8.87
N VAL A 120 -8.08 -6.52 -9.36
CA VAL A 120 -6.62 -6.48 -9.21
C VAL A 120 -6.20 -6.44 -7.73
N ILE A 121 -6.89 -5.66 -6.89
CA ILE A 121 -6.60 -5.61 -5.45
C ILE A 121 -6.90 -6.96 -4.79
N ASN A 122 -8.01 -7.61 -5.12
CA ASN A 122 -8.33 -8.92 -4.54
C ASN A 122 -7.33 -9.99 -4.99
N GLU A 123 -6.94 -10.01 -6.27
CA GLU A 123 -5.89 -10.91 -6.78
C GLU A 123 -4.56 -10.67 -6.08
N LEU A 124 -4.17 -9.41 -5.86
CA LEU A 124 -2.96 -9.06 -5.14
C LEU A 124 -2.98 -9.54 -3.68
N ILE A 125 -4.11 -9.37 -2.98
CA ILE A 125 -4.29 -9.86 -1.61
C ILE A 125 -4.18 -11.39 -1.58
N THR A 126 -4.90 -12.09 -2.46
CA THR A 126 -4.86 -13.56 -2.53
C THR A 126 -3.45 -14.06 -2.87
N GLY A 127 -2.79 -13.47 -3.87
CA GLY A 127 -1.46 -13.88 -4.30
C GLY A 127 -0.38 -13.67 -3.24
N LEU A 128 -0.43 -12.58 -2.47
CA LEU A 128 0.54 -12.31 -1.41
C LEU A 128 0.24 -13.04 -0.10
N SER A 129 -1.00 -13.48 0.10
CA SER A 129 -1.40 -14.30 1.26
C SER A 129 -1.08 -15.78 1.08
N ASP A 130 -0.85 -16.23 -0.16
CA ASP A 130 -0.43 -17.61 -0.46
C ASP A 130 1.05 -17.79 -0.13
N GLU A 131 1.34 -18.62 0.87
CA GLU A 131 2.71 -18.95 1.30
C GLU A 131 3.52 -19.67 0.20
N LYS A 132 2.87 -20.23 -0.82
CA LYS A 132 3.56 -20.85 -1.95
C LYS A 132 4.15 -19.82 -2.92
N GLN A 133 3.71 -18.57 -2.84
CA GLN A 133 4.22 -17.49 -3.67
C GLN A 133 5.48 -16.86 -3.04
N ASN A 134 6.58 -16.93 -3.79
CA ASN A 134 7.87 -16.35 -3.42
C ASN A 134 8.26 -15.22 -4.39
N PRO A 135 7.54 -14.08 -4.36
CA PRO A 135 7.91 -12.93 -5.17
C PRO A 135 9.29 -12.40 -4.74
N SER A 136 10.05 -11.93 -5.71
CA SER A 136 11.35 -11.30 -5.47
C SER A 136 11.18 -9.94 -4.79
N LEU A 137 12.25 -9.45 -4.16
CA LEU A 137 12.26 -8.15 -3.50
C LEU A 137 11.96 -7.00 -4.48
N GLU A 138 12.52 -7.06 -5.69
CA GLU A 138 12.29 -6.06 -6.74
C GLU A 138 10.83 -6.02 -7.21
N GLU A 139 10.19 -7.19 -7.33
CA GLU A 139 8.77 -7.27 -7.66
C GLU A 139 7.89 -6.65 -6.58
N LEU A 140 8.19 -6.93 -5.31
CA LEU A 140 7.46 -6.34 -4.18
C LEU A 140 7.61 -4.82 -4.14
N GLU A 141 8.82 -4.29 -4.37
CA GLU A 141 9.04 -2.85 -4.44
C GLU A 141 8.26 -2.21 -5.59
N ARG A 142 8.23 -2.86 -6.77
CA ARG A 142 7.44 -2.42 -7.91
C ARG A 142 5.94 -2.42 -7.58
N TYR A 143 5.43 -3.48 -6.96
CA TYR A 143 4.04 -3.58 -6.53
C TYR A 143 3.68 -2.47 -5.54
N LEU A 144 4.53 -2.25 -4.52
CA LEU A 144 4.31 -1.19 -3.54
C LEU A 144 4.23 0.19 -4.22
N LYS A 145 5.18 0.51 -5.12
CA LYS A 145 5.18 1.79 -5.84
C LYS A 145 3.90 2.02 -6.63
N HIS A 146 3.45 1.03 -7.40
CA HIS A 146 2.22 1.13 -8.17
C HIS A 146 0.99 1.23 -7.27
N LEU A 147 0.94 0.42 -6.22
CA LEU A 147 -0.16 0.38 -5.27
C LEU A 147 -0.31 1.71 -4.53
N THR A 148 0.78 2.32 -4.04
CA THR A 148 0.74 3.63 -3.39
C THR A 148 0.24 4.72 -4.33
N THR A 149 0.65 4.69 -5.60
CA THR A 149 0.17 5.65 -6.62
C THR A 149 -1.33 5.48 -6.87
N SER A 150 -1.78 4.24 -7.03
CA SER A 150 -3.20 3.92 -7.24
C SER A 150 -4.05 4.27 -6.02
N LYS A 151 -3.57 3.98 -4.81
CA LYS A 151 -4.20 4.37 -3.53
C LYS A 151 -4.46 5.87 -3.48
N GLY A 152 -3.46 6.68 -3.84
CA GLY A 152 -3.61 8.14 -3.89
C GLY A 152 -4.74 8.60 -4.83
N ARG A 153 -4.88 7.95 -6.00
CA ARG A 153 -5.96 8.24 -6.95
C ARG A 153 -7.34 7.82 -6.43
N ILE A 154 -7.45 6.64 -5.82
CA ILE A 154 -8.69 6.16 -5.20
C ILE A 154 -9.11 7.09 -4.07
N TYR A 155 -8.16 7.48 -3.21
CA TYR A 155 -8.40 8.41 -2.12
C TYR A 155 -8.86 9.79 -2.62
N TYR A 156 -8.24 10.31 -3.69
CA TYR A 156 -8.69 11.54 -4.33
C TYR A 156 -10.13 11.44 -4.86
N ALA A 157 -10.46 10.33 -5.52
CA ALA A 157 -11.81 10.07 -6.01
C ALA A 157 -12.83 10.00 -4.86
N HIS A 158 -12.51 9.27 -3.79
CA HIS A 158 -13.30 9.18 -2.56
C HIS A 158 -13.60 10.58 -1.97
N ASN A 159 -12.59 11.44 -1.85
CA ASN A 159 -12.77 12.80 -1.35
C ASN A 159 -13.54 13.69 -2.35
N GLY A 160 -13.46 13.41 -3.65
CA GLY A 160 -14.29 14.03 -4.67
C GLY A 160 -15.77 13.73 -4.48
N TYR A 161 -16.13 12.47 -4.19
CA TYR A 161 -17.51 12.09 -3.86
C TYR A 161 -18.02 12.80 -2.62
N LEU A 162 -17.22 12.83 -1.53
CA LEU A 162 -17.58 13.54 -0.31
C LEU A 162 -17.93 15.02 -0.55
N ARG A 163 -17.06 15.73 -1.27
CA ARG A 163 -17.27 17.14 -1.60
C ARG A 163 -18.53 17.35 -2.43
N ARG A 164 -18.73 16.56 -3.49
CA ARG A 164 -19.90 16.69 -4.37
C ARG A 164 -21.22 16.39 -3.67
N ILE A 165 -21.24 15.41 -2.75
CA ILE A 165 -22.42 15.13 -1.94
C ILE A 165 -22.77 16.35 -1.08
N GLU A 166 -21.77 16.93 -0.41
CA GLU A 166 -21.96 18.10 0.45
C GLU A 166 -22.42 19.33 -0.34
N GLU A 167 -21.79 19.61 -1.48
CA GLU A 167 -22.19 20.68 -2.39
C GLU A 167 -23.65 20.53 -2.86
N LEU A 168 -24.09 19.29 -3.17
CA LEU A 168 -25.47 19.03 -3.58
C LEU A 168 -26.46 19.18 -2.43
N LYS A 169 -26.10 18.75 -1.21
CA LYS A 169 -26.94 18.97 -0.03
C LYS A 169 -27.17 20.46 0.21
N GLN A 170 -26.11 21.25 0.21
CA GLN A 170 -26.20 22.70 0.38
C GLN A 170 -27.08 23.36 -0.69
N LYS A 171 -26.94 22.94 -1.96
CA LYS A 171 -27.80 23.43 -3.04
C LYS A 171 -29.25 23.04 -2.84
N ASN A 172 -29.53 21.77 -2.50
CA ASN A 172 -30.88 21.28 -2.24
C ASN A 172 -31.55 22.03 -1.08
N ASP A 173 -30.80 22.31 -0.01
CA ASP A 173 -31.28 23.08 1.14
C ASP A 173 -31.66 24.51 0.72
N ILE A 174 -30.80 25.20 -0.05
CA ILE A 174 -31.10 26.52 -0.59
C ILE A 174 -32.34 26.49 -1.48
N PHE A 175 -32.46 25.51 -2.39
CA PHE A 175 -33.63 25.37 -3.26
C PHE A 175 -34.91 25.14 -2.45
N SER A 176 -34.85 24.36 -1.37
CA SER A 176 -36.00 24.12 -0.50
C SER A 176 -36.47 25.37 0.23
N GLN A 177 -35.52 26.19 0.72
CA GLN A 177 -35.81 27.48 1.38
C GLN A 177 -36.40 28.51 0.41
N LEU A 178 -35.94 28.53 -0.84
CA LEU A 178 -36.47 29.43 -1.87
C LEU A 178 -37.86 29.03 -2.37
N LYS A 179 -38.18 27.72 -2.37
CA LYS A 179 -39.49 27.20 -2.80
C LYS A 179 -40.58 27.38 -1.75
N TYR A 180 -40.19 27.48 -0.47
CA TYR A 180 -41.08 27.76 0.67
C TYR A 180 -40.46 28.85 1.55
N PRO A 181 -40.49 30.13 1.13
CA PRO A 181 -40.05 31.21 2.01
C PRO A 181 -40.98 31.20 3.22
N HIS A 182 -40.41 31.04 4.42
CA HIS A 182 -41.18 31.12 5.67
C HIS A 182 -42.03 32.39 5.65
N SER A 183 -43.35 32.19 5.63
CA SER A 183 -44.38 33.21 5.76
C SER A 183 -44.36 33.84 7.13
#